data_AF-A0A914N3B4-F1
#
_entry.id   AF-A0A914N3B4-F1
#
_cell.length_a   1.000
_cell.length_b   1.000
_cell.length_c   1.000
_cell.angle_alpha   90.00
_cell.angle_beta   90.00
_cell.angle_gamma   90.00
#
_symmetry.space_group_name_H-M   'P 1'
#
loop_
_entity.id
_entity.type
_entity.pdbx_description
1 polymer ?
#
loop_
_entity_poly.entity_id
_entity_poly.type
_entity_poly.pdbx_seq_one_letter_code
_entity_poly.pdbx_strand_id
1 'polypeptide(L)'
;MIKIKEKYLKILPPPQIHKLFKDFRNQVRELFSFSNKVRTIVDKYINEIFRNDSSHKLCVHTRLGDFGTIKWPRHHPSRKDFTEESTKFVFNEIKEKLKNKEISLILLGADKKFLSDLNFDGINPKRVFIPKNMPRGQDIYFSTKICNTLIITASVSTFGWWIGYLLNDIKSQIYFYDDFDDNTIFQRKDFPPEWIPLKFNLKTKQIKY
;
A
#
# COMPACT_ATOMS: atom_id res chain seq x y z
N MET A 1 11.93 27.18 30.07
CA MET A 1 12.16 25.75 29.73
C MET A 1 10.81 25.04 29.72
N ILE A 2 10.22 24.81 28.54
CA ILE A 2 8.88 24.23 28.40
C ILE A 2 8.98 22.73 28.72
N LYS A 3 8.49 22.31 29.89
CA LYS A 3 8.31 20.90 30.22
C LYS A 3 7.17 20.34 29.38
N ILE A 4 7.49 19.67 28.28
CA ILE A 4 6.50 18.93 27.50
C ILE A 4 6.06 17.72 28.35
N LYS A 5 4.81 17.76 28.83
CA LYS A 5 4.21 16.77 29.75
C LYS A 5 3.76 15.47 29.06
N GLU A 6 3.85 15.37 27.73
CA GLU A 6 3.36 14.20 27.01
C GLU A 6 4.52 13.30 26.56
N LYS A 7 4.50 12.03 27.01
CA LYS A 7 5.43 10.97 26.60
C LYS A 7 5.25 10.53 25.13
N TYR A 8 4.13 10.91 24.52
CA TYR A 8 3.73 10.48 23.18
C TYR A 8 3.20 11.66 22.38
N LEU A 9 3.55 11.72 21.10
CA LEU A 9 2.92 12.63 20.14
C LEU A 9 1.51 12.09 19.80
N LYS A 10 0.46 12.86 20.09
CA LYS A 10 -0.89 12.57 19.61
C LYS A 10 -1.11 13.22 18.24
N ILE A 11 -1.27 12.40 17.21
CA ILE A 11 -1.65 12.87 15.87
C ILE A 11 -3.18 12.77 15.77
N LEU A 12 -3.85 13.92 15.61
CA LEU A 12 -5.30 13.97 15.40
C LEU A 12 -5.66 13.34 14.04
N PRO A 13 -6.82 12.67 13.91
CA PRO A 13 -7.28 12.16 12.63
C PRO A 13 -7.47 13.29 11.58
N PRO A 14 -7.20 13.02 10.29
CA PRO A 14 -6.68 11.76 9.77
C PRO A 14 -5.18 11.59 10.08
N PRO A 15 -4.69 10.39 10.44
CA PRO A 15 -3.26 10.18 10.73
C PRO A 15 -2.38 10.17 9.47
N GLN A 16 -2.95 10.51 8.30
CA GLN A 16 -2.33 10.43 6.97
C GLN A 16 -1.90 11.80 6.45
N ILE A 17 -1.46 12.74 7.29
CA ILE A 17 -1.23 14.13 6.83
C ILE A 17 0.22 14.28 6.35
N HIS A 18 0.48 14.08 5.05
CA HIS A 18 1.81 14.28 4.46
C HIS A 18 2.40 15.67 4.79
N LYS A 19 1.57 16.72 4.75
CA LYS A 19 2.02 18.11 5.01
C LYS A 19 2.64 18.29 6.39
N LEU A 20 2.23 17.51 7.39
CA LEU A 20 2.78 17.56 8.74
C LEU A 20 4.22 17.02 8.79
N PHE A 21 4.53 16.06 7.92
CA PHE A 21 5.80 15.34 7.94
C PHE A 21 6.75 15.72 6.81
N LYS A 22 6.34 16.58 5.87
CA LYS A 22 7.12 16.90 4.67
C LYS A 22 8.55 17.35 4.99
N ASP A 23 8.73 18.15 6.04
CA ASP A 23 10.04 18.71 6.44
C ASP A 23 10.83 17.76 7.37
N PHE A 24 10.16 16.72 7.90
CA PHE A 24 10.73 15.77 8.86
C PHE A 24 10.60 14.31 8.42
N ARG A 25 10.51 14.06 7.11
CA ARG A 25 10.15 12.74 6.58
C ARG A 25 11.12 11.65 7.05
N ASN A 26 12.40 11.97 7.05
CA ASN A 26 13.45 11.05 7.49
C ASN A 26 13.37 10.77 9.00
N GLN A 27 13.17 11.79 9.83
CA GLN A 27 13.02 11.62 11.28
C GLN A 27 11.77 10.80 11.62
N VAL A 28 10.65 11.06 10.94
CA VAL A 28 9.43 10.26 11.12
C VAL A 28 9.69 8.80 10.76
N ARG A 29 10.34 8.53 9.62
CA ARG A 29 10.70 7.15 9.24
C ARG A 29 11.63 6.47 10.26
N GLU A 30 12.57 7.21 10.83
CA GLU A 30 13.45 6.70 11.90
C GLU A 30 12.68 6.39 13.19
N LEU A 31 11.74 7.26 13.58
CA LEU A 31 10.86 7.02 14.73
C LEU A 31 9.99 5.78 14.55
N PHE A 32 9.56 5.50 13.31
CA PHE A 32 8.81 4.28 12.96
C PHE A 32 9.72 3.09 12.61
N SER A 33 10.97 3.10 13.09
CA SER A 33 11.87 1.96 12.90
C SER A 33 11.34 0.71 13.64
N PHE A 34 11.40 -0.42 12.94
CA PHE A 34 10.88 -1.67 13.47
C PHE A 34 11.86 -2.27 14.49
N SER A 35 11.33 -2.91 15.53
CA SER A 35 12.15 -3.59 16.54
C SER A 35 12.92 -4.77 15.95
N ASN A 36 14.08 -5.10 16.51
CA ASN A 36 14.91 -6.22 16.06
C ASN A 36 14.11 -7.54 16.02
N LYS A 37 13.23 -7.77 17.00
CA LYS A 37 12.34 -8.95 17.02
C LYS A 37 11.44 -9.03 15.79
N VAL A 38 10.83 -7.90 15.39
CA VAL A 38 10.00 -7.85 14.16
C VAL A 38 10.86 -8.11 12.94
N ARG A 39 12.03 -7.47 12.86
CA ARG A 39 12.95 -7.63 11.72
C ARG A 39 13.37 -9.08 11.55
N THR A 40 13.89 -9.72 12.59
CA THR A 40 14.36 -11.11 12.55
C THR A 40 13.27 -12.09 12.10
N ILE A 41 12.05 -11.98 12.65
CA ILE A 41 10.94 -12.88 12.30
C ILE A 41 10.57 -12.73 10.82
N VAL A 42 10.45 -11.50 10.35
CA VAL A 42 9.99 -11.21 8.99
C VAL A 42 11.08 -11.44 7.96
N ASP A 43 12.33 -11.07 8.24
CA ASP A 43 13.46 -11.31 7.33
C ASP A 43 13.66 -12.81 7.10
N LYS A 44 13.50 -13.63 8.15
CA LYS A 44 13.48 -15.10 8.02
C LYS A 44 12.36 -15.55 7.07
N TYR A 45 11.15 -15.05 7.26
CA TYR A 45 10.00 -15.39 6.41
C TYR A 45 10.19 -14.95 4.95
N ILE A 46 10.74 -13.75 4.71
CA ILE A 46 11.06 -13.25 3.37
C ILE A 46 12.09 -14.17 2.71
N ASN A 47 13.16 -14.52 3.44
CA ASN A 47 14.20 -15.41 2.92
C ASN A 47 13.68 -16.80 2.58
N GLU A 48 12.74 -17.36 3.36
CA GLU A 48 12.14 -18.66 3.04
C GLU A 48 11.39 -18.67 1.69
N ILE A 49 10.80 -17.54 1.28
CA ILE A 49 9.91 -17.47 0.10
C ILE A 49 10.59 -16.87 -1.14
N PHE A 50 11.44 -15.86 -0.92
CA PHE A 50 12.00 -15.01 -1.96
C PHE A 50 13.52 -15.07 -2.03
N ARG A 51 14.17 -16.05 -1.37
CA ARG A 51 15.60 -16.27 -1.56
C ARG A 51 15.90 -16.44 -3.05
N ASN A 52 16.82 -15.61 -3.54
CA ASN A 52 17.23 -15.53 -4.95
C ASN A 52 16.15 -15.05 -5.93
N ASP A 53 15.02 -14.51 -5.46
CA ASP A 53 14.01 -13.94 -6.35
C ASP A 53 14.25 -12.46 -6.62
N SER A 54 14.95 -12.18 -7.72
CA SER A 54 15.26 -10.83 -8.19
C SER A 54 14.10 -10.12 -8.91
N SER A 55 12.93 -10.75 -9.06
CA SER A 55 11.78 -10.11 -9.74
C SER A 55 11.36 -8.80 -9.07
N HIS A 56 10.84 -7.88 -9.87
CA HIS A 56 10.21 -6.68 -9.35
C HIS A 56 8.92 -7.04 -8.63
N LYS A 57 8.73 -6.59 -7.40
CA LYS A 57 7.54 -6.89 -6.61
C LYS A 57 6.53 -5.76 -6.74
N LEU A 58 5.45 -6.01 -7.49
CA LEU A 58 4.28 -5.14 -7.55
C LEU A 58 3.31 -5.57 -6.45
N CYS A 59 3.23 -4.77 -5.40
CA CYS A 59 2.35 -5.01 -4.27
C CYS A 59 0.99 -4.33 -4.46
N VAL A 60 -0.07 -5.03 -4.09
CA VAL A 60 -1.45 -4.56 -4.18
C VAL A 60 -2.09 -4.67 -2.81
N HIS A 61 -2.33 -3.53 -2.16
CA HIS A 61 -2.91 -3.46 -0.82
C HIS A 61 -4.42 -3.24 -0.88
N THR A 62 -5.15 -4.16 -0.24
CA THR A 62 -6.61 -4.15 -0.18
C THR A 62 -7.14 -3.91 1.24
N ARG A 63 -8.29 -3.25 1.36
CA ARG A 63 -9.02 -3.01 2.60
C ARG A 63 -10.53 -3.15 2.38
N LEU A 64 -11.11 -4.18 3.00
CA LEU A 64 -12.56 -4.43 3.05
C LEU A 64 -13.04 -4.19 4.48
N GLY A 65 -13.20 -5.26 5.28
CA GLY A 65 -13.41 -5.17 6.72
C GLY A 65 -14.58 -4.27 7.10
N ASP A 66 -14.28 -3.18 7.82
CA ASP A 66 -15.27 -2.24 8.32
C ASP A 66 -15.65 -1.12 7.32
N PHE A 67 -15.04 -1.10 6.13
CA PHE A 67 -15.29 -0.07 5.11
C PHE A 67 -16.63 -0.33 4.41
N GLY A 68 -17.40 0.72 4.15
CA GLY A 68 -18.75 0.64 3.58
C GLY A 68 -19.81 0.07 4.53
N THR A 69 -19.46 -0.22 5.79
CA THR A 69 -20.43 -0.64 6.82
C THR A 69 -21.23 0.55 7.34
N ILE A 70 -22.32 0.29 8.08
CA ILE A 70 -23.12 1.34 8.75
C ILE A 70 -22.26 2.26 9.62
N LYS A 71 -21.18 1.73 10.21
CA LYS A 71 -20.25 2.51 11.04
C LYS A 71 -19.33 3.41 10.21
N TRP A 72 -18.97 3.00 9.00
CA TRP A 72 -18.05 3.73 8.11
C TRP A 72 -18.54 3.75 6.65
N PRO A 73 -19.73 4.32 6.38
CA PRO A 73 -20.35 4.24 5.06
C PRO A 73 -19.56 5.00 3.99
N ARG A 74 -18.83 6.05 4.42
CA ARG A 74 -18.01 6.92 3.56
C ARG A 74 -16.60 6.40 3.30
N HIS A 75 -16.24 5.25 3.87
CA HIS A 75 -14.95 4.62 3.58
C HIS A 75 -15.17 3.62 2.47
N HIS A 76 -14.79 3.99 1.24
CA HIS A 76 -14.95 3.09 0.09
C HIS A 76 -14.01 1.88 0.27
N PRO A 77 -14.56 0.65 0.32
CA PRO A 77 -13.75 -0.56 0.38
C PRO A 77 -13.04 -0.78 -0.95
N SER A 78 -11.96 -1.57 -0.92
CA SER A 78 -11.33 -2.07 -2.14
C SER A 78 -12.35 -2.79 -3.01
N ARG A 79 -12.41 -2.40 -4.29
CA ARG A 79 -13.28 -3.07 -5.27
C ARG A 79 -12.50 -4.07 -6.09
N LYS A 80 -13.15 -5.17 -6.44
CA LYS A 80 -12.55 -6.23 -7.28
C LYS A 80 -12.12 -5.69 -8.64
N ASP A 81 -13.05 -5.05 -9.35
CA ASP A 81 -12.82 -4.49 -10.68
C ASP A 81 -11.71 -3.45 -10.71
N PHE A 82 -11.73 -2.49 -9.78
CA PHE A 82 -10.65 -1.51 -9.66
C PHE A 82 -9.31 -2.19 -9.35
N THR A 83 -9.28 -3.13 -8.41
CA THR A 83 -8.06 -3.82 -7.99
C THR A 83 -7.43 -4.58 -9.16
N GLU A 84 -8.22 -5.31 -9.93
CA GLU A 84 -7.76 -6.07 -11.10
C GLU A 84 -7.24 -5.14 -12.20
N GLU A 85 -8.05 -4.16 -12.60
CA GLU A 85 -7.71 -3.29 -13.74
C GLU A 85 -6.55 -2.33 -13.42
N SER A 86 -6.49 -1.78 -12.20
CA SER A 86 -5.34 -0.98 -11.76
C SER A 86 -4.06 -1.81 -11.70
N THR A 87 -4.14 -3.07 -11.26
CA THR A 87 -2.98 -3.95 -11.23
C THR A 87 -2.47 -4.25 -12.64
N LYS A 88 -3.36 -4.60 -13.57
CA LYS A 88 -3.00 -4.86 -14.98
C LYS A 88 -2.38 -3.63 -15.63
N PHE A 89 -3.00 -2.47 -15.41
CA PHE A 89 -2.52 -1.19 -15.91
C PHE A 89 -1.10 -0.87 -15.43
N VAL A 90 -0.89 -0.86 -14.11
CA VAL A 90 0.41 -0.55 -13.50
C VAL A 90 1.45 -1.62 -13.86
N PHE A 91 1.06 -2.89 -13.94
CA PHE A 91 1.95 -3.97 -14.37
C PHE A 91 2.52 -3.72 -15.78
N ASN A 92 1.68 -3.33 -16.72
CA ASN A 92 2.13 -3.03 -18.09
C ASN A 92 3.03 -1.79 -18.13
N GLU A 93 2.66 -0.72 -17.43
CA GLU A 93 3.47 0.49 -17.33
C GLU A 93 4.88 0.24 -16.78
N ILE A 94 4.99 -0.53 -15.69
CA ILE A 94 6.31 -0.82 -15.11
C ILE A 94 7.09 -1.82 -15.97
N LYS A 95 6.41 -2.77 -16.64
CA LYS A 95 7.05 -3.76 -17.51
C LYS A 95 7.80 -3.09 -18.67
N GLU A 96 7.20 -2.07 -19.28
CA GLU A 96 7.85 -1.27 -20.32
C GLU A 96 9.12 -0.57 -19.81
N LYS A 97 9.05 -0.02 -18.58
CA LYS A 97 10.19 0.68 -17.95
C LYS A 97 11.32 -0.27 -17.52
N LEU A 98 11.00 -1.52 -17.17
CA LEU A 98 11.91 -2.47 -16.53
C LEU A 98 12.71 -3.37 -17.50
N LYS A 99 12.58 -3.18 -18.82
CA LYS A 99 13.43 -3.82 -19.86
C LYS A 99 13.70 -5.32 -19.62
N ASN A 100 12.65 -6.14 -19.55
CA ASN A 100 12.67 -7.61 -19.37
C ASN A 100 12.87 -8.15 -17.95
N LYS A 101 12.84 -7.31 -16.90
CA LYS A 101 12.78 -7.83 -15.53
C LYS A 101 11.42 -8.51 -15.28
N GLU A 102 11.46 -9.74 -14.74
CA GLU A 102 10.24 -10.43 -14.29
C GLU A 102 9.54 -9.63 -13.19
N ILE A 103 8.20 -9.68 -13.16
CA ILE A 103 7.38 -9.01 -12.15
C ILE A 103 6.57 -10.07 -11.40
N SER A 104 6.62 -10.03 -10.07
CA SER A 104 5.74 -10.82 -9.20
C SER A 104 4.69 -9.92 -8.54
N LEU A 105 3.46 -10.40 -8.43
CA LEU A 105 2.38 -9.74 -7.70
C LEU A 105 2.38 -10.20 -6.25
N ILE A 106 2.35 -9.25 -5.33
CA ILE A 106 2.17 -9.52 -3.91
C ILE A 106 0.84 -8.92 -3.45
N LEU A 107 -0.08 -9.76 -3.04
CA LEU A 107 -1.42 -9.36 -2.66
C LEU A 107 -1.50 -9.20 -1.14
N LEU A 108 -1.64 -7.96 -0.69
CA LEU A 108 -1.64 -7.57 0.71
C LEU A 108 -3.09 -7.28 1.14
N GLY A 109 -3.51 -7.86 2.26
CA GLY A 109 -4.89 -7.71 2.73
C GLY A 109 -5.29 -8.79 3.73
N ALA A 110 -6.28 -8.44 4.55
CA ALA A 110 -6.82 -9.31 5.59
C ALA A 110 -7.80 -10.35 5.02
N ASP A 111 -8.56 -10.01 3.97
CA ASP A 111 -9.55 -10.90 3.38
C ASP A 111 -8.91 -11.81 2.32
N LYS A 112 -8.51 -13.00 2.75
CA LYS A 112 -7.82 -13.96 1.87
C LYS A 112 -8.71 -14.52 0.77
N LYS A 113 -10.03 -14.57 0.99
CA LYS A 113 -10.97 -15.02 -0.03
C LYS A 113 -11.03 -14.00 -1.17
N PHE A 114 -11.23 -12.73 -0.83
CA PHE A 114 -11.20 -11.66 -1.82
C PHE A 114 -9.90 -11.65 -2.63
N LEU A 115 -8.74 -11.78 -1.97
CA LEU A 115 -7.44 -11.82 -2.65
C LEU A 115 -7.31 -13.01 -3.61
N SER A 116 -7.76 -14.20 -3.22
CA SER A 116 -7.73 -15.39 -4.05
C SER A 116 -8.72 -15.34 -5.22
N ASP A 117 -9.80 -14.58 -5.08
CA ASP A 117 -10.82 -14.41 -6.12
C ASP A 117 -10.41 -13.40 -7.21
N LEU A 118 -9.31 -12.65 -7.03
CA LEU A 118 -8.81 -11.68 -8.01
C LEU A 118 -8.27 -12.38 -9.26
N ASN A 119 -8.65 -11.86 -10.43
CA ASN A 119 -8.22 -12.36 -11.72
C ASN A 119 -7.35 -11.33 -12.48
N PHE A 120 -6.16 -11.78 -12.86
CA PHE A 120 -5.18 -10.97 -13.58
C PHE A 120 -4.95 -11.47 -15.02
N ASP A 121 -5.96 -12.09 -15.64
CA ASP A 121 -5.92 -12.42 -17.07
C ASP A 121 -5.50 -11.22 -17.92
N GLY A 122 -4.65 -11.49 -18.92
CA GLY A 122 -4.06 -10.48 -19.80
C GLY A 122 -2.70 -9.95 -19.34
N ILE A 123 -2.25 -10.29 -18.13
CA ILE A 123 -0.85 -10.11 -17.72
C ILE A 123 -0.23 -11.46 -17.34
N ASN A 124 1.10 -11.54 -17.41
CA ASN A 124 1.85 -12.76 -17.08
C ASN A 124 2.86 -12.48 -15.96
N PRO A 125 2.41 -12.43 -14.69
CA PRO A 125 3.31 -12.29 -13.56
C PRO A 125 4.09 -13.60 -13.34
N LYS A 126 5.37 -13.49 -12.97
CA LYS A 126 6.21 -14.63 -12.57
C LYS A 126 5.56 -15.45 -11.45
N ARG A 127 4.93 -14.74 -10.51
CA ARG A 127 4.29 -15.32 -9.33
C ARG A 127 3.20 -14.38 -8.84
N VAL A 128 2.10 -14.95 -8.34
CA VAL A 128 1.14 -14.26 -7.48
C VAL A 128 1.27 -14.83 -6.08
N PHE A 129 1.51 -13.98 -5.09
CA PHE A 129 1.78 -14.41 -3.71
C PHE A 129 0.90 -13.66 -2.72
N ILE A 130 0.25 -14.41 -1.84
CA ILE A 130 -0.52 -13.88 -0.72
C ILE A 130 0.23 -14.22 0.58
N PRO A 131 0.74 -13.24 1.34
CA PRO A 131 1.44 -13.51 2.59
C PRO A 131 0.51 -14.15 3.63
N LYS A 132 1.10 -14.96 4.51
CA LYS A 132 0.40 -15.50 5.69
C LYS A 132 -0.07 -14.37 6.61
N ASN A 133 -1.06 -14.66 7.44
CA ASN A 133 -1.47 -13.72 8.47
C ASN A 133 -0.32 -13.46 9.45
N MET A 134 -0.04 -12.19 9.72
CA MET A 134 0.98 -11.77 10.66
C MET A 134 0.52 -10.51 11.43
N PRO A 135 1.07 -10.24 12.62
CA PRO A 135 0.79 -9.01 13.35
C PRO A 135 1.03 -7.76 12.50
N ARG A 136 0.24 -6.71 12.70
CA ARG A 136 0.27 -5.47 11.90
C ARG A 136 1.67 -4.88 11.70
N GLY A 137 2.48 -4.83 12.76
CA GLY A 137 3.86 -4.33 12.66
C GLY A 137 4.78 -5.19 11.79
N GLN A 138 4.56 -6.51 11.78
CA GLN A 138 5.28 -7.43 10.89
C GLN A 138 4.83 -7.26 9.44
N ASP A 139 3.53 -7.06 9.22
CA ASP A 139 2.94 -6.92 7.89
C ASP A 139 3.38 -5.61 7.19
N ILE A 140 3.42 -4.50 7.93
CA ILE A 140 4.00 -3.25 7.43
C ILE A 140 5.48 -3.45 7.12
N TYR A 141 6.27 -4.03 8.04
CA TYR A 141 7.69 -4.25 7.79
C TYR A 141 7.94 -5.14 6.57
N PHE A 142 7.21 -6.26 6.46
CA PHE A 142 7.24 -7.15 5.30
C PHE A 142 7.01 -6.36 4.02
N SER A 143 5.91 -5.62 3.95
CA SER A 143 5.54 -4.82 2.79
C SER A 143 6.61 -3.79 2.43
N THR A 144 7.14 -3.05 3.42
CA THR A 144 8.19 -2.05 3.19
C THR A 144 9.54 -2.64 2.74
N LYS A 145 9.77 -3.93 2.97
CA LYS A 145 11.00 -4.63 2.58
C LYS A 145 10.93 -5.29 1.22
N ILE A 146 9.76 -5.82 0.85
CA ILE A 146 9.60 -6.59 -0.37
C ILE A 146 9.08 -5.77 -1.54
N CYS A 147 8.21 -4.78 -1.30
CA CYS A 147 7.54 -4.06 -2.38
C CYS A 147 8.50 -3.10 -3.08
N ASN A 148 8.54 -3.17 -4.42
CA ASN A 148 9.19 -2.16 -5.24
C ASN A 148 8.18 -1.12 -5.72
N THR A 149 6.97 -1.56 -6.07
CA THR A 149 5.82 -0.71 -6.43
C THR A 149 4.64 -1.08 -5.55
N LEU A 150 3.82 -0.10 -5.14
CA LEU A 150 2.63 -0.33 -4.31
C LEU A 150 1.40 0.28 -4.99
N ILE A 151 0.29 -0.44 -4.98
CA ILE A 151 -1.05 0.07 -5.30
C ILE A 151 -1.89 0.02 -4.03
N ILE A 152 -2.43 1.15 -3.60
CA ILE A 152 -3.38 1.26 -2.48
C ILE A 152 -4.79 1.31 -3.07
N THR A 153 -5.57 0.23 -2.92
CA THR A 153 -6.88 0.12 -3.59
C THR A 153 -8.06 0.64 -2.78
N ALA A 154 -7.79 1.15 -1.58
CA ALA A 154 -8.75 1.85 -0.74
C ALA A 154 -8.11 3.12 -0.18
N SER A 155 -8.51 4.25 -0.73
CA SER A 155 -7.93 5.59 -0.55
C SER A 155 -7.86 6.02 0.90
N VAL A 156 -8.82 5.62 1.73
CA VAL A 156 -8.85 6.02 3.16
C VAL A 156 -8.16 5.00 4.08
N SER A 157 -7.46 4.00 3.52
CA SER A 157 -6.72 3.00 4.29
C SER A 157 -5.47 3.60 4.93
N THR A 158 -5.55 3.96 6.21
CA THR A 158 -4.40 4.44 6.99
C THR A 158 -3.26 3.45 6.99
N PHE A 159 -3.58 2.16 7.01
CA PHE A 159 -2.60 1.09 6.93
C PHE A 159 -1.84 1.10 5.59
N GLY A 160 -2.55 1.18 4.47
CA GLY A 160 -1.94 1.28 3.14
C GLY A 160 -1.10 2.53 2.97
N TRP A 161 -1.59 3.67 3.47
CA TRP A 161 -0.86 4.93 3.48
C TRP A 161 0.46 4.81 4.26
N TRP A 162 0.47 4.19 5.45
CA TRP A 162 1.71 4.01 6.22
C TRP A 162 2.69 3.05 5.54
N ILE A 163 2.24 2.02 4.83
CA ILE A 163 3.13 1.20 4.00
C ILE A 163 3.81 2.07 2.94
N GLY A 164 3.03 2.83 2.18
CA GLY A 164 3.55 3.75 1.16
C GLY A 164 4.53 4.77 1.75
N TYR A 165 4.18 5.36 2.88
CA TYR A 165 4.99 6.39 3.52
C TYR A 165 6.34 5.86 4.04
N LEU A 166 6.34 4.63 4.59
CA LEU A 166 7.52 3.98 5.14
C LEU A 166 8.35 3.20 4.10
N LEU A 167 7.83 2.99 2.89
CA LEU A 167 8.62 2.44 1.78
C LEU A 167 9.84 3.36 1.53
N ASN A 168 11.02 2.78 1.74
CA ASN A 168 12.28 3.50 1.90
C ASN A 168 13.13 3.51 0.62
N ASP A 169 12.51 3.62 -0.55
CA ASP A 169 13.26 3.66 -1.80
C ASP A 169 12.90 4.89 -2.62
N ILE A 170 13.93 5.65 -3.01
CA ILE A 170 13.83 6.75 -3.99
C ILE A 170 13.23 6.25 -5.31
N LYS A 171 13.31 4.93 -5.58
CA LYS A 171 12.78 4.28 -6.78
C LYS A 171 11.40 3.66 -6.60
N SER A 172 10.82 3.66 -5.40
CA SER A 172 9.48 3.10 -5.19
C SER A 172 8.41 4.00 -5.80
N GLN A 173 7.55 3.41 -6.62
CA GLN A 173 6.37 4.09 -7.16
C GLN A 173 5.14 3.65 -6.37
N ILE A 174 4.36 4.62 -5.92
CA ILE A 174 3.16 4.38 -5.11
C ILE A 174 1.98 4.94 -5.88
N TYR A 175 1.04 4.06 -6.19
CA TYR A 175 -0.23 4.35 -6.83
C TYR A 175 -1.33 4.24 -5.79
N PHE A 176 -2.37 5.06 -5.89
CA PHE A 176 -3.52 4.99 -4.98
C PHE A 176 -4.82 5.24 -5.72
N TYR A 177 -5.90 4.63 -5.25
CA TYR A 177 -7.23 4.91 -5.79
C TYR A 177 -7.63 6.35 -5.44
N ASP A 178 -7.87 7.20 -6.43
CA ASP A 178 -8.29 8.59 -6.23
C ASP A 178 -9.82 8.69 -6.18
N ASP A 179 -10.39 7.99 -5.19
CA ASP A 179 -11.83 7.93 -4.93
C ASP A 179 -12.08 8.19 -3.45
N PHE A 180 -12.57 9.38 -3.15
CA PHE A 180 -12.85 9.85 -1.80
C PHE A 180 -14.31 10.33 -1.76
N ASP A 181 -15.03 9.97 -0.71
CA ASP A 181 -16.33 10.57 -0.42
C ASP A 181 -16.13 12.04 0.00
N ASP A 182 -16.87 12.98 -0.59
CA ASP A 182 -16.71 14.42 -0.33
C ASP A 182 -16.91 14.80 1.16
N ASN A 183 -17.63 13.97 1.92
CA ASN A 183 -17.89 14.20 3.34
C ASN A 183 -16.90 13.45 4.25
N THR A 184 -15.88 12.79 3.71
CA THR A 184 -14.84 12.16 4.52
C THR A 184 -13.77 13.16 4.97
N ILE A 185 -13.09 12.87 6.09
CA ILE A 185 -11.99 13.72 6.57
C ILE A 185 -10.70 13.53 5.76
N PHE A 186 -10.62 12.44 4.98
CA PHE A 186 -9.47 12.12 4.14
C PHE A 186 -9.62 12.81 2.79
N GLN A 187 -8.54 13.45 2.33
CA GLN A 187 -8.54 14.19 1.08
C GLN A 187 -7.29 13.83 0.29
N ARG A 188 -7.35 14.02 -1.03
CA ARG A 188 -6.19 13.84 -1.92
C ARG A 188 -4.94 14.61 -1.45
N LYS A 189 -5.11 15.80 -0.86
CA LYS A 189 -4.00 16.62 -0.35
C LYS A 189 -3.23 16.01 0.83
N ASP A 190 -3.78 14.96 1.45
CA ASP A 190 -3.16 14.24 2.55
C ASP A 190 -2.06 13.27 2.05
N PHE A 191 -2.08 12.96 0.74
CA PHE A 191 -1.11 12.09 0.09
C PHE A 191 0.14 12.87 -0.35
N PRO A 192 1.34 12.27 -0.29
CA PRO A 192 2.54 12.88 -0.86
C PRO A 192 2.36 13.18 -2.36
N PRO A 193 2.79 14.37 -2.83
CA PRO A 193 2.55 14.81 -4.21
C PRO A 193 3.24 13.94 -5.26
N GLU A 194 4.28 13.19 -4.87
CA GLU A 194 4.97 12.25 -5.74
C GLU A 194 4.24 10.90 -5.92
N TRP A 195 3.14 10.65 -5.19
CA TRP A 195 2.32 9.45 -5.38
C TRP A 195 1.34 9.65 -6.53
N ILE A 196 1.08 8.58 -7.26
CA ILE A 196 0.35 8.61 -8.52
C ILE A 196 -1.13 8.27 -8.27
N PRO A 197 -2.06 9.20 -8.48
CA PRO A 197 -3.49 8.95 -8.33
C PRO A 197 -4.01 8.10 -9.48
N LEU A 198 -4.81 7.09 -9.21
CA LEU A 198 -5.51 6.29 -10.22
C LEU A 198 -7.00 6.59 -10.16
N LYS A 199 -7.55 7.07 -11.25
CA LYS A 199 -9.00 7.24 -11.46
C LYS A 199 -9.55 6.07 -12.24
N PHE A 200 -10.76 5.65 -11.86
CA PHE A 200 -11.43 4.49 -12.46
C PHE A 200 -12.76 4.88 -13.07
N ASN A 201 -12.95 4.55 -14.35
CA ASN A 201 -14.22 4.73 -15.01
C ASN A 201 -15.09 3.49 -14.81
N LEU A 202 -16.17 3.62 -14.05
CA LEU A 202 -17.08 2.50 -13.72
C LEU A 202 -17.75 1.87 -14.94
N LYS A 203 -17.96 2.63 -16.02
CA LYS A 203 -18.63 2.15 -17.23
C LYS A 203 -17.66 1.43 -18.16
N THR A 204 -16.49 2.02 -18.39
CA THR A 204 -15.51 1.50 -19.36
C THR A 204 -14.46 0.59 -18.73
N LYS A 205 -14.40 0.54 -17.39
CA LYS A 205 -13.36 -0.13 -16.59
C LYS A 205 -11.94 0.36 -16.88
N GLN A 206 -11.80 1.56 -17.44
CA GLN A 206 -10.50 2.14 -17.77
C GLN A 206 -9.86 2.83 -16.56
N ILE A 207 -8.54 2.71 -16.47
CA ILE A 207 -7.68 3.41 -15.51
C ILE A 207 -7.06 4.64 -16.17
N LYS A 208 -7.00 5.75 -15.45
CA LYS A 208 -6.32 7.00 -15.84
C LYS A 208 -5.53 7.56 -14.65
N TYR A 209 -4.43 8.27 -14.89
CA TYR A 209 -3.69 8.99 -13.87
C TYR A 209 -3.29 10.39 -14.32
#